data_AF-A0A292Z825-F1
#
_entry.id   AF-A0A292Z825-F1
#
_cell.length_a   1.000
_cell.length_b   1.000
_cell.length_c   1.000
_cell.angle_alpha   90.00
_cell.angle_beta   90.00
_cell.angle_gamma   90.00
#
_symmetry.space_group_name_H-M   'P 1'
#
loop_
_entity.id
_entity.type
_entity.pdbx_description
1 polymer ?
#
loop_
_entity_poly.entity_id
_entity_poly.type
_entity_poly.pdbx_seq_one_letter_code
_entity_poly.pdbx_strand_id
1 'polypeptide(L)'
;MNAPGPRQAGRDARIAAGVVVLLVLGAAVAGALLLRSGGPTTSVVGQASPQAGGSRVMAGGGGIPPPTLPVSGLQASATCTSAPSRASDGTPTGFDPGNAVDGRLDTAWRCDGDGAGRQLVLRLPGSQRVSQLTIVPGYAKIDPGDGSDRYVQNRRITSMTVDTGSGPATPVSLDSSPTRRDPQTIRFPEAETSTVTLTILTSDPGQPVGTQPASDRVAVSEVAFPELR
;
A
#
# COMPACT_ATOMS: atom_id res chain seq x y z
N MET A 1 -17.38 9.18 77.71
CA MET A 1 -17.61 10.54 77.17
C MET A 1 -18.29 10.36 75.82
N ASN A 2 -19.57 10.71 75.73
CA ASN A 2 -20.45 10.56 74.57
C ASN A 2 -20.75 11.94 73.94
N ALA A 3 -21.08 11.92 72.65
CA ALA A 3 -21.07 12.99 71.64
C ALA A 3 -21.90 14.28 71.89
N PRO A 4 -21.71 15.29 71.02
CA PRO A 4 -22.80 15.66 70.10
C PRO A 4 -22.35 15.91 68.63
N GLY A 5 -23.29 15.77 67.69
CA GLY A 5 -23.08 15.75 66.24
C GLY A 5 -23.16 17.11 65.50
N PRO A 6 -23.85 17.18 64.35
CA PRO A 6 -23.26 17.46 63.03
C PRO A 6 -23.49 18.91 62.55
N ARG A 7 -22.76 19.33 61.50
CA ARG A 7 -23.16 20.49 60.67
C ARG A 7 -23.04 20.20 59.18
N GLN A 8 -24.19 20.38 58.54
CA GLN A 8 -24.42 20.53 57.11
C GLN A 8 -23.55 21.64 56.53
N ALA A 9 -22.99 21.41 55.36
CA ALA A 9 -22.59 22.42 54.39
C ALA A 9 -23.01 21.86 53.02
N GLY A 10 -23.66 22.55 52.11
CA GLY A 10 -24.03 23.95 51.98
C GLY A 10 -24.43 24.10 50.51
N ARG A 11 -25.57 24.74 50.28
CA ARG A 11 -26.23 24.94 48.98
C ARG A 11 -25.32 25.54 47.90
N ASP A 12 -25.64 25.15 46.67
CA ASP A 12 -25.61 25.92 45.42
C ASP A 12 -25.12 27.37 45.49
N ALA A 13 -24.10 27.68 44.68
CA ALA A 13 -23.92 29.02 44.15
C ALA A 13 -23.15 29.06 42.82
N ARG A 14 -23.92 29.37 41.76
CA ARG A 14 -23.67 30.45 40.78
C ARG A 14 -22.64 30.22 39.67
N ILE A 15 -23.21 30.02 38.49
CA ILE A 15 -22.88 30.60 37.18
C ILE A 15 -22.10 31.94 37.30
N ALA A 16 -20.95 32.01 36.63
CA ALA A 16 -20.41 33.24 36.05
C ALA A 16 -19.53 32.90 34.83
N ALA A 17 -19.75 33.63 33.74
CA ALA A 17 -19.24 33.42 32.40
C ALA A 17 -17.94 34.22 32.09
N GLY A 18 -17.26 33.82 31.01
CA GLY A 18 -16.21 34.58 30.29
C GLY A 18 -15.45 33.66 29.32
N VAL A 19 -15.90 33.44 28.07
CA VAL A 19 -15.66 34.22 26.83
C VAL A 19 -14.16 34.50 26.61
N VAL A 20 -13.50 33.91 25.61
CA VAL A 20 -13.13 34.48 24.28
C VAL A 20 -12.31 33.35 23.60
N VAL A 21 -12.63 32.78 22.42
CA VAL A 21 -12.34 33.27 21.05
C VAL A 21 -13.17 32.44 20.07
N LEU A 22 -14.13 33.05 19.37
CA LEU A 22 -14.70 32.53 18.13
C LEU A 22 -15.14 33.74 17.30
N LEU A 23 -14.15 34.36 16.66
CA LEU A 23 -14.33 35.40 15.64
C LEU A 23 -13.74 34.85 14.35
N VAL A 24 -14.61 34.58 13.37
CA VAL A 24 -14.61 35.17 12.01
C VAL A 24 -15.60 34.37 11.18
N LEU A 25 -16.82 34.90 11.04
CA LEU A 25 -17.74 34.60 9.94
C LEU A 25 -18.64 35.82 9.70
N GLY A 26 -18.60 36.35 8.49
CA GLY A 26 -19.50 37.37 7.92
C GLY A 26 -18.89 38.77 7.84
N ALA A 27 -18.95 39.53 6.76
CA ALA A 27 -19.48 39.35 5.41
C ALA A 27 -19.01 40.56 4.57
N ALA A 28 -18.82 40.40 3.25
CA ALA A 28 -18.92 41.51 2.30
C ALA A 28 -19.30 40.97 0.90
N VAL A 29 -20.58 41.08 0.59
CA VAL A 29 -21.16 40.96 -0.75
C VAL A 29 -21.48 42.38 -1.21
N ALA A 30 -20.98 42.79 -2.39
CA ALA A 30 -21.65 43.61 -3.40
C ALA A 30 -20.65 44.43 -4.24
N GLY A 31 -20.60 44.13 -5.54
CA GLY A 31 -19.95 44.93 -6.56
C GLY A 31 -20.52 44.53 -7.92
N ALA A 32 -21.70 45.04 -8.24
CA ALA A 32 -22.45 44.72 -9.45
C ALA A 32 -21.90 45.46 -10.68
N LEU A 33 -21.80 44.71 -11.79
CA LEU A 33 -22.31 44.99 -13.13
C LEU A 33 -22.29 46.45 -13.66
N LEU A 34 -21.54 46.64 -14.77
CA LEU A 34 -21.88 47.34 -16.03
C LEU A 34 -20.72 48.23 -16.52
N LEU A 35 -20.12 47.86 -17.66
CA LEU A 35 -19.92 48.74 -18.83
C LEU A 35 -19.40 47.91 -20.02
N ARG A 36 -20.20 47.93 -21.09
CA ARG A 36 -19.93 47.39 -22.43
C ARG A 36 -19.44 48.52 -23.34
N SER A 37 -18.33 48.31 -24.04
CA SER A 37 -17.92 48.89 -25.35
C SER A 37 -16.50 48.36 -25.64
N GLY A 38 -16.04 47.92 -26.82
CA GLY A 38 -16.53 47.99 -28.20
C GLY A 38 -15.36 48.37 -29.13
N GLY A 39 -14.56 47.39 -29.62
CA GLY A 39 -13.62 47.46 -30.78
C GLY A 39 -12.44 48.46 -30.74
N PRO A 40 -11.43 48.39 -31.65
CA PRO A 40 -11.38 47.67 -32.93
C PRO A 40 -10.18 46.69 -33.11
N THR A 41 -10.32 45.95 -34.20
CA THR A 41 -9.46 44.96 -34.85
C THR A 41 -7.98 45.34 -35.05
N THR A 42 -7.07 44.40 -34.74
CA THR A 42 -5.85 44.21 -35.52
C THR A 42 -5.67 42.71 -35.82
N SER A 43 -5.91 42.36 -37.07
CA SER A 43 -5.67 41.04 -37.63
C SER A 43 -4.17 40.93 -37.93
N VAL A 44 -3.42 40.13 -37.17
CA VAL A 44 -2.08 39.69 -37.60
C VAL A 44 -2.23 38.29 -38.15
N VAL A 45 -2.35 38.21 -39.47
CA VAL A 45 -2.18 36.99 -40.25
C VAL A 45 -0.69 36.74 -40.36
N GLY A 46 -0.22 35.64 -39.78
CA GLY A 46 1.15 35.15 -39.89
C GLY A 46 1.17 33.64 -39.67
N GLN A 47 1.27 32.89 -40.77
CA GLN A 47 1.22 31.44 -40.85
C GLN A 47 2.40 30.75 -40.14
N ALA A 48 2.12 29.66 -39.41
CA ALA A 48 3.05 28.54 -39.24
C ALA A 48 2.29 27.22 -38.98
N SER A 49 2.29 26.37 -40.00
CA SER A 49 2.28 24.89 -40.10
C SER A 49 1.76 23.96 -38.98
N PRO A 50 1.25 22.76 -39.38
CA PRO A 50 0.28 21.99 -38.59
C PRO A 50 0.93 21.18 -37.47
N GLN A 51 0.50 21.41 -36.23
CA GLN A 51 0.71 20.46 -35.15
C GLN A 51 -0.35 19.37 -35.26
N ALA A 52 0.12 18.19 -35.66
CA ALA A 52 -0.62 16.94 -35.66
C ALA A 52 -1.35 16.75 -34.32
N GLY A 53 -2.65 16.49 -34.43
CA GLY A 53 -3.47 16.03 -33.32
C GLY A 53 -2.94 14.68 -32.81
N GLY A 54 -2.11 14.74 -31.79
CA GLY A 54 -1.87 13.62 -30.90
C GLY A 54 -3.03 13.57 -29.92
N SER A 55 -4.04 12.76 -30.22
CA SER A 55 -5.03 12.32 -29.25
C SER A 55 -4.30 11.77 -28.02
N ARG A 56 -4.23 12.57 -26.96
CA ARG A 56 -3.83 12.09 -25.63
C ARG A 56 -4.93 11.15 -25.17
N VAL A 57 -4.75 9.86 -25.47
CA VAL A 57 -5.40 8.80 -24.73
C VAL A 57 -4.82 8.86 -23.32
N MET A 58 -5.56 9.48 -22.41
CA MET A 58 -5.35 9.30 -20.98
C MET A 58 -5.66 7.82 -20.67
N ALA A 59 -4.66 6.96 -20.80
CA ALA A 59 -4.74 5.59 -20.32
C ALA A 59 -4.63 5.61 -18.79
N GLY A 60 -5.74 5.89 -18.11
CA GLY A 60 -5.97 5.46 -16.75
C GLY A 60 -6.17 3.95 -16.74
N GLY A 61 -5.09 3.19 -16.88
CA GLY A 61 -5.08 1.75 -16.76
C GLY A 61 -4.25 1.38 -15.54
N GLY A 62 -4.89 0.85 -14.50
CA GLY A 62 -4.23 0.13 -13.42
C GLY A 62 -3.64 -1.19 -13.92
N GLY A 63 -2.74 -1.09 -14.90
CA GLY A 63 -2.03 -2.22 -15.48
C GLY A 63 -0.97 -2.71 -14.51
N ILE A 64 -0.82 -4.03 -14.45
CA ILE A 64 0.28 -4.66 -13.73
C ILE A 64 1.61 -4.15 -14.35
N PRO A 65 2.58 -3.67 -13.56
CA PRO A 65 3.89 -3.30 -14.07
C PRO A 65 4.52 -4.44 -14.89
N PRO A 66 5.39 -4.14 -15.88
CA PRO A 66 6.06 -5.19 -16.63
C PRO A 66 6.83 -6.14 -15.68
N PRO A 67 6.91 -7.44 -16.00
CA PRO A 67 7.63 -8.41 -15.19
C PRO A 67 9.09 -7.98 -15.05
N THR A 68 9.65 -8.16 -13.85
CA THR A 68 11.05 -7.84 -13.61
C THR A 68 11.88 -9.11 -13.73
N LEU A 69 13.09 -9.04 -14.28
CA LEU A 69 13.91 -10.24 -14.43
C LEU A 69 14.24 -10.84 -13.04
N PRO A 70 14.06 -12.16 -12.86
CA PRO A 70 14.41 -12.83 -11.61
C PRO A 70 15.93 -12.77 -11.41
N VAL A 71 16.34 -12.60 -10.15
CA VAL A 71 17.76 -12.65 -9.77
C VAL A 71 18.20 -14.11 -9.77
N SER A 72 19.22 -14.45 -10.56
CA SER A 72 19.71 -15.82 -10.63
C SER A 72 20.24 -16.28 -9.26
N GLY A 73 19.75 -17.42 -8.78
CA GLY A 73 20.14 -18.01 -7.50
C GLY A 73 19.45 -17.44 -6.25
N LEU A 74 18.59 -16.42 -6.37
CA LEU A 74 17.71 -16.01 -5.28
C LEU A 74 16.63 -17.08 -5.05
N GLN A 75 16.49 -17.54 -3.82
CA GLN A 75 15.50 -18.55 -3.44
C GLN A 75 14.68 -18.10 -2.24
N ALA A 76 13.45 -18.58 -2.14
CA ALA A 76 12.56 -18.29 -1.03
C ALA A 76 12.12 -19.59 -0.32
N SER A 77 11.94 -19.50 0.99
CA SER A 77 11.27 -20.51 1.82
C SER A 77 10.39 -19.80 2.84
N ALA A 78 9.38 -20.47 3.38
CA ALA A 78 8.43 -19.82 4.28
C ALA A 78 7.99 -20.75 5.40
N THR A 79 7.52 -20.16 6.50
CA THR A 79 6.92 -20.90 7.63
C THR A 79 5.51 -21.42 7.35
N CYS A 80 4.91 -20.99 6.24
CA CYS A 80 3.57 -21.40 5.83
C CYS A 80 3.43 -21.30 4.31
N THR A 81 2.45 -22.02 3.77
CA THR A 81 2.01 -21.93 2.38
C THR A 81 0.54 -22.35 2.35
N SER A 82 -0.34 -21.53 1.77
CA SER A 82 -1.73 -21.90 1.55
C SER A 82 -1.82 -23.09 0.59
N ALA A 83 -2.84 -23.93 0.76
CA ALA A 83 -3.15 -24.95 -0.21
C ALA A 83 -3.40 -24.33 -1.61
N PRO A 84 -3.06 -25.05 -2.71
CA PRO A 84 -3.41 -24.64 -4.07
C PRO A 84 -4.92 -24.39 -4.21
N SER A 85 -5.29 -23.48 -5.10
CA SER A 85 -6.69 -23.19 -5.44
C SER A 85 -6.86 -23.09 -6.95
N ARG A 86 -8.01 -22.62 -7.43
CA ARG A 86 -8.23 -22.34 -8.85
C ARG A 86 -8.38 -20.84 -9.08
N ALA A 87 -7.85 -20.36 -10.20
CA ALA A 87 -8.18 -19.05 -10.75
C ALA A 87 -9.63 -19.04 -11.28
N SER A 88 -10.15 -17.88 -11.66
CA SER A 88 -11.54 -17.76 -12.12
C SER A 88 -11.83 -18.49 -13.44
N ASP A 89 -10.81 -18.75 -14.25
CA ASP A 89 -10.88 -19.58 -15.46
C ASP A 89 -10.74 -21.10 -15.17
N GLY A 90 -10.63 -21.48 -13.90
CA GLY A 90 -10.46 -22.86 -13.46
C GLY A 90 -9.02 -23.36 -13.46
N THR A 91 -8.04 -22.58 -13.89
CA THR A 91 -6.62 -22.96 -13.90
C THR A 91 -6.13 -23.22 -12.47
N PRO A 92 -5.44 -24.34 -12.18
CA PRO A 92 -4.81 -24.56 -10.88
C PRO A 92 -3.76 -23.47 -10.59
N THR A 93 -3.79 -22.93 -9.37
CA THR A 93 -2.88 -21.89 -8.89
C THR A 93 -2.20 -22.37 -7.61
N GLY A 94 -0.87 -22.47 -7.65
CA GLY A 94 -0.02 -22.71 -6.48
C GLY A 94 0.45 -21.41 -5.83
N PHE A 95 0.89 -21.50 -4.58
CA PHE A 95 1.29 -20.34 -3.76
C PHE A 95 2.64 -20.54 -3.07
N ASP A 96 3.51 -21.31 -3.71
CA ASP A 96 4.81 -21.67 -3.16
C ASP A 96 5.68 -20.44 -2.88
N PRO A 97 6.60 -20.50 -1.90
CA PRO A 97 7.46 -19.37 -1.56
C PRO A 97 8.26 -18.82 -2.76
N GLY A 98 8.64 -19.68 -3.71
CA GLY A 98 9.36 -19.30 -4.93
C GLY A 98 8.62 -18.28 -5.80
N ASN A 99 7.29 -18.23 -5.73
CA ASN A 99 6.49 -17.24 -6.44
C ASN A 99 6.75 -15.81 -5.96
N ALA A 100 7.30 -15.62 -4.76
CA ALA A 100 7.64 -14.28 -4.27
C ALA A 100 8.98 -13.76 -4.82
N VAL A 101 9.69 -14.51 -5.66
CA VAL A 101 11.00 -14.12 -6.21
C VAL A 101 11.14 -14.54 -7.68
N ASP A 102 10.04 -14.81 -8.36
CA ASP A 102 10.01 -15.34 -9.72
C ASP A 102 9.96 -14.24 -10.81
N GLY A 103 9.86 -12.97 -10.40
CA GLY A 103 9.79 -11.83 -11.30
C GLY A 103 8.39 -11.57 -11.86
N ARG A 104 7.36 -12.27 -11.38
CA ARG A 104 6.00 -12.24 -11.92
C ARG A 104 4.99 -11.70 -10.92
N LEU A 105 4.51 -10.49 -11.17
CA LEU A 105 3.52 -9.84 -10.30
C LEU A 105 2.13 -10.52 -10.30
N ASP A 106 1.87 -11.44 -11.24
CA ASP A 106 0.62 -12.20 -11.33
C ASP A 106 0.66 -13.53 -10.56
N THR A 107 1.80 -13.89 -9.97
CA THR A 107 1.97 -15.00 -9.02
C THR A 107 2.15 -14.44 -7.60
N ALA A 108 2.09 -15.30 -6.59
CA ALA A 108 2.42 -14.91 -5.22
C ALA A 108 2.72 -16.12 -4.35
N TRP A 109 3.57 -15.91 -3.34
CA TRP A 109 3.52 -16.70 -2.12
C TRP A 109 2.29 -16.29 -1.31
N ARG A 110 1.64 -17.24 -0.63
CA ARG A 110 0.43 -16.97 0.17
C ARG A 110 0.39 -17.80 1.45
N CYS A 111 -0.16 -17.24 2.51
CA CYS A 111 -0.50 -17.95 3.74
C CYS A 111 -1.92 -17.64 4.22
N ASP A 112 -2.53 -18.63 4.86
CA ASP A 112 -3.85 -18.47 5.47
C ASP A 112 -3.78 -17.62 6.75
N GLY A 113 -4.83 -16.83 6.98
CA GLY A 113 -4.96 -15.90 8.09
C GLY A 113 -4.24 -14.56 7.88
N ASP A 114 -4.07 -13.83 8.98
CA ASP A 114 -3.50 -12.47 9.00
C ASP A 114 -1.97 -12.40 8.81
N GLY A 115 -1.31 -13.55 8.80
CA GLY A 115 0.13 -13.66 8.58
C GLY A 115 1.01 -13.26 9.77
N ALA A 116 0.45 -12.83 10.91
CA ALA A 116 1.28 -12.36 12.02
C ALA A 116 2.27 -13.44 12.50
N GLY A 117 3.54 -13.07 12.62
CA GLY A 117 4.64 -13.97 12.99
C GLY A 117 5.09 -14.94 11.91
N ARG A 118 4.47 -14.93 10.71
CA ARG A 118 4.90 -15.76 9.58
C ARG A 118 6.10 -15.14 8.90
N GLN A 119 6.99 -16.00 8.41
CA GLN A 119 8.25 -15.60 7.82
C GLN A 119 8.37 -16.03 6.37
N LEU A 120 8.99 -15.16 5.57
CA LEU A 120 9.56 -15.46 4.27
C LEU A 120 11.08 -15.28 4.37
N VAL A 121 11.82 -16.37 4.18
CA VAL A 121 13.28 -16.42 4.24
C VAL A 121 13.83 -16.43 2.83
N LEU A 122 14.59 -15.39 2.49
CA LEU A 122 15.23 -15.17 1.21
C LEU A 122 16.70 -15.61 1.30
N ARG A 123 17.08 -16.62 0.53
CA ARG A 123 18.46 -17.06 0.38
C ARG A 123 19.06 -16.42 -0.87
N LEU A 124 20.09 -15.61 -0.66
CA LEU A 124 20.82 -14.91 -1.73
C LEU A 124 21.77 -15.90 -2.44
N PRO A 125 22.25 -15.60 -3.68
CA PRO A 125 23.15 -16.48 -4.44
C PRO A 125 24.54 -16.68 -3.81
N GLY A 126 24.79 -16.12 -2.63
CA GLY A 126 26.01 -16.16 -1.85
C GLY A 126 25.97 -15.08 -0.76
N SER A 127 27.10 -14.77 -0.12
CA SER A 127 27.21 -13.55 0.67
C SER A 127 27.16 -12.34 -0.26
N GLN A 128 26.23 -11.43 -0.02
CA GLN A 128 26.02 -10.21 -0.80
C GLN A 128 25.92 -9.00 0.11
N ARG A 129 26.38 -7.86 -0.39
CA ARG A 129 26.11 -6.56 0.22
C ARG A 129 24.72 -6.09 -0.20
N VAL A 130 23.83 -5.95 0.76
CA VAL A 130 22.45 -5.50 0.54
C VAL A 130 22.10 -4.37 1.50
N SER A 131 21.33 -3.41 1.01
CA SER A 131 20.89 -2.24 1.79
C SER A 131 19.44 -1.85 1.51
N GLN A 132 18.84 -2.45 0.47
CA GLN A 132 17.45 -2.26 0.13
C GLN A 132 16.85 -3.51 -0.50
N LEU A 133 15.52 -3.56 -0.51
CA LEU A 133 14.75 -4.49 -1.31
C LEU A 133 13.49 -3.79 -1.81
N THR A 134 12.88 -4.31 -2.87
CA THR A 134 11.53 -3.95 -3.30
C THR A 134 10.58 -5.08 -2.95
N ILE A 135 9.36 -4.77 -2.51
CA ILE A 135 8.32 -5.76 -2.20
C ILE A 135 6.97 -5.35 -2.80
N VAL A 136 6.18 -6.33 -3.25
CA VAL A 136 4.74 -6.16 -3.52
C VAL A 136 3.94 -6.90 -2.44
N PRO A 137 3.44 -6.19 -1.41
CA PRO A 137 2.92 -6.79 -0.17
C PRO A 137 1.44 -7.21 -0.25
N GLY A 138 1.11 -7.98 -1.27
CA GLY A 138 -0.21 -8.56 -1.49
C GLY A 138 -0.18 -9.48 -2.71
N TYR A 139 -1.36 -9.90 -3.19
CA TYR A 139 -1.47 -10.70 -4.42
C TYR A 139 -1.89 -9.82 -5.60
N ALA A 140 -0.95 -9.30 -6.38
CA ALA A 140 -1.17 -8.23 -7.35
C ALA A 140 -1.94 -8.65 -8.61
N LYS A 141 -2.29 -9.93 -8.74
CA LYS A 141 -3.03 -10.50 -9.86
C LYS A 141 -4.41 -9.84 -10.05
N ILE A 142 -4.70 -9.53 -11.31
CA ILE A 142 -6.07 -9.37 -11.82
C ILE A 142 -6.39 -10.63 -12.60
N ASP A 143 -7.44 -11.36 -12.21
CA ASP A 143 -7.79 -12.58 -12.92
C ASP A 143 -8.35 -12.28 -14.32
N PRO A 144 -7.82 -12.90 -15.37
CA PRO A 144 -8.22 -12.60 -16.75
C PRO A 144 -9.63 -13.11 -17.08
N GLY A 145 -10.15 -14.11 -16.37
CA GLY A 145 -11.44 -14.73 -16.66
C GLY A 145 -12.65 -13.87 -16.26
N ASP A 146 -12.56 -13.15 -15.15
CA ASP A 146 -13.67 -12.39 -14.57
C ASP A 146 -13.29 -10.98 -14.09
N GLY A 147 -12.03 -10.57 -14.23
CA GLY A 147 -11.52 -9.28 -13.78
C GLY A 147 -11.37 -9.17 -12.26
N SER A 148 -11.49 -10.27 -11.51
CA SER A 148 -11.37 -10.25 -10.06
C SER A 148 -9.99 -9.76 -9.62
N ASP A 149 -9.98 -8.68 -8.83
CA ASP A 149 -8.76 -8.10 -8.28
C ASP A 149 -8.34 -8.82 -6.99
N ARG A 150 -7.28 -9.64 -7.08
CA ARG A 150 -6.82 -10.44 -5.95
C ARG A 150 -6.07 -9.63 -4.89
N TYR A 151 -5.62 -8.42 -5.20
CA TYR A 151 -4.92 -7.56 -4.25
C TYR A 151 -5.91 -6.82 -3.33
N VAL A 152 -7.06 -6.46 -3.90
CA VAL A 152 -8.21 -5.97 -3.12
C VAL A 152 -8.76 -7.09 -2.25
N GLN A 153 -8.89 -8.29 -2.82
CA GLN A 153 -9.56 -9.41 -2.17
C GLN A 153 -8.77 -10.07 -1.05
N ASN A 154 -7.45 -10.21 -1.19
CA ASN A 154 -6.60 -10.79 -0.16
C ASN A 154 -6.17 -9.72 0.85
N ARG A 155 -5.60 -10.17 1.96
CA ARG A 155 -4.97 -9.29 2.94
C ARG A 155 -3.71 -8.66 2.36
N ARG A 156 -3.44 -7.43 2.78
CA ARG A 156 -2.25 -6.66 2.38
C ARG A 156 -1.40 -6.42 3.62
N ILE A 157 -0.12 -6.75 3.55
CA ILE A 157 0.78 -6.61 4.71
C ILE A 157 1.00 -5.11 4.97
N THR A 158 0.78 -4.68 6.21
CA THR A 158 0.94 -3.28 6.63
C THR A 158 2.25 -3.03 7.35
N SER A 159 2.79 -4.06 8.03
CA SER A 159 4.11 -3.96 8.65
C SER A 159 4.81 -5.31 8.75
N MET A 160 6.13 -5.25 8.75
CA MET A 160 7.01 -6.40 8.91
C MET A 160 8.35 -5.98 9.53
N THR A 161 9.19 -6.95 9.89
CA THR A 161 10.62 -6.72 10.13
C THR A 161 11.46 -7.33 9.03
N VAL A 162 12.59 -6.68 8.74
CA VAL A 162 13.67 -7.20 7.89
C VAL A 162 14.86 -7.53 8.78
N ASP A 163 15.23 -8.80 8.83
CA ASP A 163 16.40 -9.27 9.55
C ASP A 163 17.44 -9.81 8.57
N THR A 164 18.62 -9.20 8.55
CA THR A 164 19.76 -9.59 7.71
C THR A 164 20.73 -10.52 8.44
N GLY A 165 20.50 -10.79 9.72
CA GLY A 165 21.43 -11.46 10.63
C GLY A 165 22.55 -10.55 11.16
N SER A 166 22.61 -9.29 10.71
CA SER A 166 23.61 -8.31 11.13
C SER A 166 22.96 -7.20 11.96
N GLY A 167 23.00 -7.35 13.28
CA GLY A 167 22.41 -6.39 14.21
C GLY A 167 20.89 -6.54 14.37
N PRO A 168 20.20 -5.52 14.91
CA PRO A 168 18.77 -5.57 15.14
C PRO A 168 17.95 -5.60 13.83
N ALA A 169 16.85 -6.34 13.83
CA ALA A 169 15.90 -6.35 12.71
C ALA A 169 15.29 -4.95 12.50
N THR A 170 15.17 -4.54 11.24
CA THR A 170 14.62 -3.24 10.84
C THR A 170 13.10 -3.32 10.74
N PRO A 171 12.33 -2.55 11.55
CA PRO A 171 10.89 -2.46 11.39
C PRO A 171 10.52 -1.66 10.14
N VAL A 172 9.49 -2.12 9.44
CA VAL A 172 9.03 -1.55 8.17
C VAL A 172 7.52 -1.36 8.19
N SER A 173 7.05 -0.20 7.74
CA SER A 173 5.65 0.05 7.41
C SER A 173 5.46 0.10 5.90
N LEU A 174 4.36 -0.47 5.41
CA LEU A 174 4.03 -0.58 3.99
C LEU A 174 2.71 0.12 3.71
N ASP A 175 2.59 0.69 2.51
CA ASP A 175 1.32 1.19 2.00
C ASP A 175 0.42 -0.01 1.65
N SER A 176 -0.65 -0.20 2.41
CA SER A 176 -1.63 -1.25 2.21
C SER A 176 -2.84 -0.80 1.39
N SER A 177 -2.77 0.35 0.72
CA SER A 177 -3.87 0.84 -0.11
C SER A 177 -4.29 -0.22 -1.14
N PRO A 178 -5.59 -0.54 -1.26
CA PRO A 178 -6.07 -1.54 -2.21
C PRO A 178 -5.81 -1.17 -3.67
N THR A 179 -5.48 0.09 -3.95
CA THR A 179 -5.20 0.60 -5.30
C THR A 179 -3.71 0.77 -5.59
N ARG A 180 -2.83 0.54 -4.62
CA ARG A 180 -1.36 0.70 -4.76
C ARG A 180 -0.69 -0.66 -4.65
N ARG A 181 -0.46 -1.31 -5.80
CA ARG A 181 0.21 -2.63 -5.92
C ARG A 181 1.58 -2.58 -6.57
N ASP A 182 2.09 -1.37 -6.80
CA ASP A 182 3.44 -1.19 -7.33
C ASP A 182 4.48 -1.64 -6.29
N PRO A 183 5.66 -2.10 -6.71
CA PRO A 183 6.75 -2.42 -5.79
C PRO A 183 7.09 -1.24 -4.88
N GLN A 184 7.18 -1.52 -3.59
CA GLN A 184 7.57 -0.56 -2.55
C GLN A 184 9.03 -0.79 -2.16
N THR A 185 9.84 0.26 -2.20
CA THR A 185 11.25 0.20 -1.79
C THR A 185 11.38 0.30 -0.28
N ILE A 186 12.12 -0.62 0.31
CA ILE A 186 12.48 -0.65 1.71
C ILE A 186 13.98 -0.50 1.81
N ARG A 187 14.43 0.35 2.73
CA ARG A 187 15.85 0.52 3.07
C ARG A 187 16.10 0.00 4.47
N PHE A 188 17.25 -0.62 4.67
CA PHE A 188 17.73 -1.13 5.95
C PHE A 188 19.24 -0.88 6.05
N PRO A 189 19.84 -0.97 7.25
CA PRO A 189 21.29 -0.84 7.39
C PRO A 189 22.02 -1.84 6.49
N GLU A 190 23.08 -1.37 5.84
CA GLU A 190 23.85 -2.22 4.93
C GLU A 190 24.39 -3.46 5.65
N ALA A 191 24.24 -4.61 5.00
CA ALA A 191 24.63 -5.91 5.53
C ALA A 191 25.35 -6.73 4.47
N GLU A 192 26.42 -7.42 4.88
CA GLU A 192 27.00 -8.54 4.13
C GLU A 192 26.37 -9.82 4.64
N THR A 193 25.47 -10.44 3.86
CA THR A 193 24.71 -11.61 4.30
C THR A 193 24.39 -12.55 3.14
N SER A 194 24.10 -13.81 3.43
CA SER A 194 23.53 -14.77 2.49
C SER A 194 22.03 -14.96 2.65
N THR A 195 21.43 -14.36 3.68
CA THR A 195 20.04 -14.60 4.06
C THR A 195 19.38 -13.32 4.55
N VAL A 196 18.16 -13.06 4.09
CA VAL A 196 17.29 -12.00 4.62
C VAL A 196 15.96 -12.63 5.03
N THR A 197 15.53 -12.39 6.27
CA THR A 197 14.26 -12.89 6.79
C THR A 197 13.26 -11.74 6.92
N LEU A 198 12.11 -11.90 6.26
CA LEU A 198 10.97 -11.00 6.40
C LEU A 198 9.99 -11.62 7.39
N THR A 199 9.68 -10.95 8.51
CA THR A 199 8.66 -11.41 9.46
C THR A 199 7.47 -10.48 9.43
N ILE A 200 6.30 -10.99 9.05
CA ILE A 200 5.05 -10.22 9.01
C ILE A 200 4.61 -9.89 10.43
N LEU A 201 4.28 -8.62 10.68
CA LEU A 201 3.77 -8.16 11.96
C LEU A 201 2.26 -7.91 11.90
N THR A 202 1.79 -7.20 10.88
CA THR A 202 0.37 -6.85 10.72
C THR A 202 -0.07 -6.87 9.26
N SER A 203 -1.38 -7.08 9.04
CA SER A 203 -2.01 -6.96 7.72
C SER A 203 -3.40 -6.35 7.81
N ASP A 204 -3.80 -5.65 6.75
CA ASP A 204 -5.18 -5.19 6.60
C ASP A 204 -6.05 -6.29 5.98
N PRO A 205 -7.31 -6.42 6.41
CA PRO A 205 -8.24 -7.36 5.80
C PRO A 205 -8.49 -7.05 4.32
N GLY A 206 -8.71 -8.11 3.56
CA GLY A 206 -9.20 -8.00 2.19
C GLY A 206 -10.65 -7.50 2.13
N GLN A 207 -11.12 -7.22 0.92
CA GLN A 207 -12.48 -6.75 0.65
C GLN A 207 -13.19 -7.71 -0.32
N PRO A 208 -14.52 -7.81 -0.29
CA PRO A 208 -15.25 -8.55 -1.32
C PRO A 208 -14.97 -7.99 -2.72
N VAL A 209 -14.89 -8.86 -3.72
CA VAL A 209 -14.70 -8.48 -5.12
C VAL A 209 -15.77 -9.18 -5.96
N GLY A 210 -16.62 -8.38 -6.61
CA GLY A 210 -17.81 -8.90 -7.28
C GLY A 210 -18.72 -9.65 -6.30
N THR A 211 -19.03 -10.91 -6.62
CA THR A 211 -19.80 -11.81 -5.74
C THR A 211 -18.93 -12.65 -4.81
N GLN A 212 -17.61 -12.56 -4.92
CA GLN A 212 -16.69 -13.34 -4.12
C GLN A 212 -16.41 -12.63 -2.78
N PRO A 213 -16.39 -13.35 -1.65
CA PRO A 213 -16.06 -12.76 -0.36
C PRO A 213 -14.60 -12.31 -0.30
N ALA A 214 -14.28 -11.52 0.71
CA ALA A 214 -12.89 -11.24 1.08
C ALA A 214 -12.15 -12.56 1.38
N SER A 215 -10.87 -12.61 1.02
CA SER A 215 -9.97 -13.74 1.31
C SER A 215 -9.14 -13.44 2.54
N ASP A 216 -9.26 -14.28 3.57
CA ASP A 216 -8.49 -14.18 4.81
C ASP A 216 -7.09 -14.81 4.64
N ARG A 217 -6.28 -14.21 3.77
CA ARG A 217 -4.94 -14.71 3.43
C ARG A 217 -3.99 -13.56 3.11
N VAL A 218 -2.79 -13.57 3.68
CA VAL A 218 -1.70 -12.69 3.27
C VAL A 218 -0.97 -13.24 2.08
N ALA A 219 -0.40 -12.35 1.26
CA ALA A 219 0.40 -12.73 0.10
C ALA A 219 1.57 -11.76 -0.13
N VAL A 220 2.58 -12.24 -0.84
CA VAL A 220 3.67 -11.43 -1.39
C VAL A 220 3.84 -11.85 -2.84
N SER A 221 3.64 -10.91 -3.77
CA SER A 221 3.76 -11.21 -5.20
C SER A 221 5.20 -11.19 -5.67
N GLU A 222 6.03 -10.33 -5.08
CA GLU A 222 7.41 -10.21 -5.51
C GLU A 222 8.25 -9.55 -4.41
N VAL A 223 9.48 -10.03 -4.28
CA VAL A 223 10.58 -9.45 -3.54
C VAL A 223 11.81 -9.47 -4.42
N ALA A 224 12.51 -8.35 -4.49
CA ALA A 224 13.75 -8.28 -5.22
C ALA A 224 14.77 -7.36 -4.55
N PHE A 225 16.04 -7.60 -4.85
CA PHE A 225 17.15 -6.76 -4.44
C PHE A 225 17.66 -6.02 -5.67
N PRO A 226 17.41 -4.70 -5.79
CA PRO A 226 17.92 -3.92 -6.91
C PRO A 226 19.43 -4.03 -7.11
N GLU A 227 20.20 -4.25 -6.06
CA GLU A 227 21.66 -4.43 -6.11
C GLU A 227 22.11 -5.74 -6.77
N LEU A 228 21.21 -6.72 -6.94
CA LEU A 228 21.53 -8.04 -7.49
C LEU A 228 21.08 -8.22 -8.95
N ARG A 229 20.70 -7.13 -9.62
CA ARG A 229 20.19 -7.13 -11.00
C ARG A 229 21.15 -6.49 -11.99
#